data_AF-B0DFL2-F1
#
_entry.id   AF-B0DFL2-F1
#
_cell.length_a   1.000
_cell.length_b   1.000
_cell.length_c   1.000
_cell.angle_alpha   90.00
_cell.angle_beta   90.00
_cell.angle_gamma   90.00
#
_symmetry.space_group_name_H-M   'P 1'
#
loop_
_entity.id
_entity.type
_entity.pdbx_description
1 polymer ?
#
loop_
_entity_poly.entity_id
_entity_poly.type
_entity_poly.pdbx_seq_one_letter_code
_entity_poly.pdbx_strand_id
1 'polypeptide(L)'
;MASILAGSEEQHEVCPPSPEGPPDGLGGKAVSTTCGPSLHHFASTNGFNIVQIGAADPSGPRYSCVFPHKIYYLDSYALSHPVYYRLYTKNGPIMSNNPIYANNPFISRTLSKSVAPPRTALSVKRHLCKIEGLQSALTRSTLLESLSSETALAESSRLAFGGYSGPGLNENDPIVLVVGVEDAEKRLASTAQSERLPEAVLPKPRYVYYRLYDEDGALASKMSFDAEDSSLGRIDTHSIAPPQTVSSMRSQIMRVEGFVNRTAQLFQDMEGEVLMNDKTHISLQAQVYPGHDEDEPITAVCSQEKAGVPQPENGVLVGPVDTSLLRQITGGATWNPDKNLQADWLPFKYREIMYTDGVKTTGYIKGRPPCKDH
;
A
#
# COMPACT_ATOMS: atom_id res chain seq x y z
N MET A 1 -53.71 -2.20 -34.41
CA MET A 1 -53.68 -1.32 -35.58
C MET A 1 -52.29 -1.39 -36.17
N ALA A 2 -52.19 -1.81 -37.43
CA ALA A 2 -50.96 -1.97 -38.19
C ALA A 2 -50.75 -0.77 -39.12
N SER A 3 -49.50 -0.39 -39.35
CA SER A 3 -48.92 0.29 -40.54
C SER A 3 -47.41 0.40 -40.27
N ILE A 4 -46.45 -0.26 -40.94
CA ILE A 4 -46.07 -0.44 -42.37
C ILE A 4 -45.22 0.72 -42.94
N LEU A 5 -43.94 0.36 -43.23
CA LEU A 5 -42.97 0.77 -44.30
C LEU A 5 -42.55 2.26 -44.39
N ALA A 6 -41.34 2.66 -44.80
CA ALA A 6 -40.25 2.11 -45.63
C ALA A 6 -38.90 2.73 -45.14
N GLY A 7 -37.66 2.33 -45.47
CA GLY A 7 -37.08 1.62 -46.62
C GLY A 7 -36.15 2.56 -47.43
N SER A 8 -34.94 2.07 -47.77
CA SER A 8 -33.88 2.55 -48.72
C SER A 8 -32.60 3.08 -48.04
N GLU A 9 -31.44 2.41 -48.10
CA GLU A 9 -30.46 2.20 -49.22
C GLU A 9 -29.13 2.82 -48.71
N GLU A 10 -28.15 2.05 -48.26
CA GLU A 10 -27.07 1.41 -49.05
C GLU A 10 -26.35 2.36 -50.01
N GLN A 11 -25.20 2.91 -49.56
CA GLN A 11 -24.10 3.28 -50.46
C GLN A 11 -22.75 2.87 -49.83
N HIS A 12 -22.11 1.93 -50.53
CA HIS A 12 -20.71 1.55 -50.42
C HIS A 12 -19.82 2.63 -51.07
N GLU A 13 -18.76 3.06 -50.39
CA GLU A 13 -17.68 3.88 -50.96
C GLU A 13 -16.35 3.34 -50.39
N VAL A 14 -15.70 2.36 -51.05
CA VAL A 14 -14.67 2.49 -52.11
C VAL A 14 -13.43 3.28 -51.67
N CYS A 15 -12.37 2.55 -51.33
CA CYS A 15 -11.00 3.05 -51.12
C CYS A 15 -10.38 3.61 -52.42
N PRO A 16 -9.49 4.60 -52.35
CA PRO A 16 -8.52 4.88 -53.41
C PRO A 16 -7.12 4.32 -53.11
N PRO A 17 -6.27 4.14 -54.15
CA PRO A 17 -5.10 3.26 -54.13
C PRO A 17 -3.77 3.93 -53.75
N SER A 18 -2.78 3.10 -53.39
CA SER A 18 -1.34 3.43 -53.36
C SER A 18 -0.83 3.88 -54.73
N PRO A 19 0.24 4.71 -54.76
CA PRO A 19 1.14 4.79 -55.90
C PRO A 19 2.51 4.16 -55.61
N GLU A 20 2.94 3.31 -56.55
CA GLU A 20 4.28 2.77 -56.72
C GLU A 20 5.26 3.83 -57.29
N GLY A 21 6.54 3.73 -56.87
CA GLY A 21 7.66 3.59 -57.82
C GLY A 21 8.49 4.81 -58.28
N PRO A 22 9.74 4.60 -58.78
CA PRO A 22 10.96 5.36 -58.44
C PRO A 22 11.60 6.05 -59.70
N PRO A 23 12.89 6.51 -59.79
CA PRO A 23 14.13 5.70 -59.66
C PRO A 23 15.46 6.40 -59.17
N ASP A 24 16.41 5.55 -58.78
CA ASP A 24 17.87 5.52 -59.01
C ASP A 24 18.82 6.72 -58.82
N GLY A 25 19.93 6.45 -58.12
CA GLY A 25 21.19 7.20 -58.25
C GLY A 25 22.27 6.90 -57.20
N LEU A 26 23.09 5.86 -57.45
CA LEU A 26 24.57 5.73 -57.27
C LEU A 26 25.25 6.54 -56.14
N GLY A 27 26.13 6.03 -55.27
CA GLY A 27 26.91 4.79 -55.20
C GLY A 27 27.99 4.97 -54.11
N GLY A 28 28.51 3.87 -53.56
CA GLY A 28 29.61 3.95 -52.58
C GLY A 28 29.86 2.63 -51.84
N LYS A 29 30.80 1.84 -52.37
CA LYS A 29 31.33 0.61 -51.77
C LYS A 29 32.00 0.88 -50.41
N ALA A 30 31.72 0.03 -49.43
CA ALA A 30 32.73 -0.45 -48.49
C ALA A 30 32.38 -1.87 -48.03
N VAL A 31 33.27 -2.80 -48.32
CA VAL A 31 33.25 -4.19 -47.91
C VAL A 31 33.79 -4.26 -46.48
N SER A 32 33.03 -4.85 -45.55
CA SER A 32 33.60 -5.46 -44.35
C SER A 32 32.76 -6.65 -43.92
N THR A 33 33.33 -7.81 -44.14
CA THR A 33 32.89 -9.14 -43.75
C THR A 33 33.14 -9.32 -42.27
N THR A 34 32.18 -9.81 -41.47
CA THR A 34 32.26 -11.15 -40.82
C THR A 34 31.14 -11.40 -39.80
N CYS A 35 30.43 -12.49 -40.06
CA CYS A 35 30.03 -13.58 -39.16
C CYS A 35 29.53 -13.23 -37.75
N GLY A 36 28.21 -13.27 -37.59
CA GLY A 36 27.59 -13.54 -36.29
C GLY A 36 27.81 -15.00 -35.85
N PRO A 37 27.85 -15.29 -34.55
CA PRO A 37 27.94 -16.65 -34.07
C PRO A 37 26.56 -17.32 -34.12
N SER A 38 26.51 -18.46 -34.82
CA SER A 38 25.44 -19.44 -34.71
C SER A 38 25.47 -20.06 -33.30
N LEU A 39 24.37 -19.93 -32.57
CA LEU A 39 24.16 -20.62 -31.28
C LEU A 39 24.00 -22.12 -31.54
N HIS A 40 25.05 -22.90 -31.24
CA HIS A 40 24.91 -24.34 -31.07
C HIS A 40 24.75 -24.68 -29.58
N HIS A 41 23.74 -25.50 -29.30
CA HIS A 41 23.53 -26.16 -28.01
C HIS A 41 24.81 -26.91 -27.57
N PHE A 42 25.33 -26.57 -26.39
CA PHE A 42 26.33 -27.39 -25.71
C PHE A 42 25.66 -28.17 -24.57
N ALA A 43 25.65 -29.49 -24.70
CA ALA A 43 25.44 -30.39 -23.58
C ALA A 43 26.72 -30.43 -22.75
N SER A 44 26.62 -30.10 -21.46
CA SER A 44 27.73 -30.17 -20.51
C SER A 44 27.87 -31.60 -19.98
N THR A 45 28.99 -32.25 -20.27
CA THR A 45 29.48 -33.40 -19.52
C THR A 45 30.84 -33.05 -18.95
N ASN A 46 31.00 -33.30 -17.65
CA ASN A 46 32.18 -33.07 -16.82
C ASN A 46 33.53 -33.21 -17.56
N GLY A 47 34.34 -32.15 -17.56
CA GLY A 47 35.76 -32.20 -17.89
C GLY A 47 36.19 -31.16 -18.91
N PHE A 48 36.96 -30.16 -18.45
CA PHE A 48 37.87 -29.26 -19.18
C PHE A 48 37.49 -28.85 -20.61
N ASN A 49 37.08 -27.58 -20.79
CA ASN A 49 37.04 -26.96 -22.12
C ASN A 49 38.44 -26.49 -22.52
N ILE A 50 39.05 -27.14 -23.51
CA ILE A 50 40.25 -26.67 -24.19
C ILE A 50 39.81 -25.84 -25.40
N VAL A 51 40.04 -24.54 -25.38
CA VAL A 51 39.85 -23.69 -26.57
C VAL A 51 41.14 -23.73 -27.38
N GLN A 52 41.13 -24.47 -28.48
CA GLN A 52 42.24 -24.53 -29.41
C GLN A 52 42.03 -23.47 -30.50
N ILE A 53 42.73 -22.34 -30.39
CA ILE A 53 42.75 -21.32 -31.44
C ILE A 53 43.75 -21.77 -32.49
N GLY A 54 43.26 -22.31 -33.60
CA GLY A 54 44.10 -22.69 -34.74
C GLY A 54 44.62 -21.46 -35.47
N ALA A 55 45.95 -21.28 -35.50
CA ALA A 55 46.59 -20.40 -36.47
C ALA A 55 46.72 -21.11 -37.83
N ALA A 56 46.59 -20.36 -38.92
CA ALA A 56 46.56 -20.86 -40.29
C ALA A 56 47.94 -21.22 -40.89
N ASP A 57 48.93 -21.61 -40.08
CA ASP A 57 50.25 -22.04 -40.58
C ASP A 57 50.82 -23.20 -39.73
N PRO A 58 51.12 -24.37 -40.33
CA PRO A 58 51.59 -25.55 -39.60
C PRO A 58 53.07 -25.52 -39.17
N SER A 59 53.83 -24.45 -39.43
CA SER A 59 55.30 -24.43 -39.19
C SER A 59 55.81 -23.54 -38.05
N GLY A 60 54.93 -22.82 -37.34
CA GLY A 60 55.32 -21.92 -36.24
C GLY A 60 55.30 -22.56 -34.83
N PRO A 61 56.14 -22.08 -33.87
CA PRO A 61 56.09 -22.52 -32.49
C PRO A 61 54.72 -22.21 -31.86
N ARG A 62 54.08 -23.24 -31.29
CA ARG A 62 52.81 -23.13 -30.58
C ARG A 62 53.05 -22.57 -29.18
N TYR A 63 52.68 -21.31 -28.95
CA TYR A 63 52.67 -20.74 -27.60
C TYR A 63 51.34 -21.09 -26.92
N SER A 64 51.39 -21.91 -25.87
CA SER A 64 50.24 -22.09 -24.97
C SER A 64 50.36 -21.09 -23.82
N CYS A 65 49.56 -20.03 -23.86
CA CYS A 65 49.34 -19.19 -22.69
C CYS A 65 48.33 -19.89 -21.78
N VAL A 66 48.83 -20.56 -20.73
CA VAL A 66 47.99 -20.99 -19.62
C VAL A 66 47.66 -19.75 -18.82
N PHE A 67 46.53 -19.11 -19.11
CA PHE A 67 45.97 -18.14 -18.19
C PHE A 67 45.53 -18.94 -16.94
N PRO A 68 46.05 -18.65 -15.74
CA PRO A 68 45.36 -19.06 -14.54
C PRO A 68 44.08 -18.25 -14.51
N HIS A 69 43.03 -18.74 -15.16
CA HIS A 69 41.69 -18.44 -14.72
C HIS A 69 41.62 -19.02 -13.31
N LYS A 70 41.93 -18.18 -12.32
CA LYS A 70 41.17 -18.22 -11.07
C LYS A 70 39.74 -18.06 -11.53
N ILE A 71 39.08 -19.20 -11.76
CA ILE A 71 37.66 -19.30 -11.60
C ILE A 71 37.49 -18.94 -10.14
N TYR A 72 37.24 -17.65 -9.88
CA TYR A 72 36.50 -17.29 -8.71
C TYR A 72 35.19 -18.02 -8.91
N TYR A 73 35.07 -19.21 -8.32
CA TYR A 73 33.81 -19.59 -7.74
C TYR A 73 33.50 -18.41 -6.83
N LEU A 74 32.74 -17.44 -7.34
CA LEU A 74 31.74 -16.81 -6.53
C LEU A 74 30.88 -17.99 -6.12
N ASP A 75 31.32 -18.70 -5.07
CA ASP A 75 30.40 -19.36 -4.17
C ASP A 75 29.29 -18.34 -4.02
N SER A 76 28.11 -18.72 -4.50
CA SER A 76 26.90 -17.96 -4.32
C SER A 76 26.65 -17.96 -2.81
N TYR A 77 27.42 -17.16 -2.07
CA TYR A 77 26.95 -16.56 -0.85
C TYR A 77 25.64 -15.94 -1.29
N ALA A 78 24.54 -16.63 -0.96
CA ALA A 78 23.21 -16.15 -1.20
C ALA A 78 23.14 -14.82 -0.45
N LEU A 79 23.52 -13.74 -1.14
CA LEU A 79 23.53 -12.41 -0.60
C LEU A 79 22.12 -12.24 -0.09
N SER A 80 22.05 -12.06 1.22
CA SER A 80 20.78 -11.98 1.90
C SER A 80 20.13 -10.68 1.46
N HIS A 81 19.34 -10.74 0.39
CA HIS A 81 18.69 -9.56 -0.16
C HIS A 81 17.80 -8.95 0.91
N PRO A 82 17.88 -7.63 1.12
CA PRO A 82 16.89 -6.94 1.93
C PRO A 82 15.53 -7.08 1.24
N VAL A 83 14.51 -7.26 2.07
CA VAL A 83 13.12 -7.30 1.65
C VAL A 83 12.42 -6.15 2.36
N TYR A 84 12.03 -5.16 1.59
CA TYR A 84 11.29 -4.00 2.07
C TYR A 84 9.82 -4.34 2.26
N TYR A 85 9.24 -3.85 3.35
CA TYR A 85 7.83 -4.05 3.64
C TYR A 85 7.19 -2.83 4.30
N ARG A 86 5.86 -2.72 4.16
CA ARG A 86 5.01 -1.74 4.84
C ARG A 86 3.82 -2.44 5.48
N LEU A 87 3.31 -1.83 6.54
CA LEU A 87 2.16 -2.31 7.30
C LEU A 87 0.97 -1.40 7.06
N TYR A 88 -0.20 -1.98 6.88
CA TYR A 88 -1.44 -1.25 6.67
C TYR A 88 -2.57 -1.84 7.51
N THR A 89 -3.51 -0.98 7.89
CA THR A 89 -4.89 -1.39 8.17
C THR A 89 -5.77 -0.93 7.01
N LYS A 90 -7.07 -1.27 7.06
CA LYS A 90 -8.08 -0.61 6.21
C LYS A 90 -8.11 0.92 6.37
N ASN A 91 -7.57 1.44 7.48
CA ASN A 91 -7.47 2.87 7.77
C ASN A 91 -6.08 3.44 7.40
N GLY A 92 -5.35 2.83 6.48
CA GLY A 92 -4.06 3.35 6.03
C GLY A 92 -2.84 2.80 6.78
N PRO A 93 -1.67 3.44 6.62
CA PRO A 93 -0.39 2.86 7.02
C PRO A 93 -0.20 2.85 8.54
N ILE A 94 0.48 1.82 9.02
CA ILE A 94 0.85 1.64 10.43
C ILE A 94 2.36 1.82 10.55
N MET A 95 2.81 2.58 11.55
CA MET A 95 4.25 2.70 11.86
C MET A 95 4.83 1.32 12.17
N SER A 96 5.95 0.93 11.55
CA SER A 96 6.64 -0.31 11.89
C SER A 96 7.29 -0.22 13.28
N ASN A 97 7.40 -1.37 13.96
CA ASN A 97 8.21 -1.53 15.16
C ASN A 97 9.73 -1.59 14.85
N ASN A 98 10.08 -1.74 13.57
CA ASN A 98 11.44 -1.84 13.06
C ASN A 98 11.67 -0.85 11.89
N PRO A 99 11.39 0.46 12.05
CA PRO A 99 11.50 1.39 10.94
C PRO A 99 12.96 1.53 10.48
N ILE A 100 13.18 1.73 9.18
CA ILE A 100 14.52 1.98 8.64
C ILE A 100 14.96 3.43 8.91
N TYR A 101 13.99 4.35 8.84
CA TYR A 101 14.24 5.78 8.82
C TYR A 101 13.43 6.51 9.88
N ALA A 102 14.05 7.51 10.52
CA ALA A 102 13.38 8.34 11.52
C ALA A 102 12.24 9.18 10.91
N ASN A 103 12.45 9.71 9.70
CA ASN A 103 11.50 10.55 8.97
C ASN A 103 10.49 9.75 8.12
N ASN A 104 10.60 8.42 8.07
CA ASN A 104 9.62 7.54 7.42
C ASN A 104 9.41 6.27 8.24
N PRO A 105 8.60 6.33 9.32
CA PRO A 105 8.40 5.21 10.22
C PRO A 105 7.51 4.10 9.64
N PHE A 106 6.95 4.28 8.44
CA PHE A 106 6.01 3.34 7.82
C PHE A 106 6.71 2.28 6.99
N ILE A 107 7.98 2.49 6.65
CA ILE A 107 8.79 1.54 5.88
C ILE A 107 9.77 0.79 6.76
N SER A 108 9.84 -0.51 6.54
CA SER A 108 10.76 -1.41 7.21
C SER A 108 11.46 -2.32 6.22
N ARG A 109 12.51 -3.00 6.69
CA ARG A 109 13.17 -4.06 5.93
C ARG A 109 13.43 -5.26 6.82
N THR A 110 13.40 -6.43 6.19
CA THR A 110 13.92 -7.65 6.76
C THR A 110 14.90 -8.31 5.81
N LEU A 111 15.51 -9.40 6.24
CA LEU A 111 16.44 -10.17 5.43
C LEU A 111 15.74 -11.41 4.89
N SER A 112 15.88 -11.69 3.60
CA SER A 112 15.29 -12.88 2.97
C SER A 112 15.74 -14.21 3.61
N LYS A 113 16.94 -14.24 4.23
CA LYS A 113 17.42 -15.40 5.01
C LYS A 113 16.69 -15.60 6.34
N SER A 114 16.02 -14.57 6.86
CA SER A 114 15.26 -14.64 8.11
C SER A 114 13.88 -15.30 7.92
N VAL A 115 13.43 -15.42 6.66
CA VAL A 115 12.18 -16.13 6.32
C VAL A 115 12.47 -17.62 6.18
N ALA A 116 11.73 -18.43 6.93
CA ALA A 116 11.87 -19.88 6.92
C ALA A 116 11.54 -20.47 5.53
N PRO A 117 12.37 -21.37 4.98
CA PRO A 117 11.99 -22.19 3.84
C PRO A 117 10.80 -23.14 4.18
N PRO A 118 9.89 -23.44 3.24
CA PRO A 118 9.78 -22.83 1.90
C PRO A 118 9.30 -21.38 2.02
N ARG A 119 9.93 -20.47 1.26
CA ARG A 119 9.64 -19.02 1.27
C ARG A 119 8.31 -18.72 0.58
N THR A 120 7.20 -19.13 1.19
CA THR A 120 5.83 -18.86 0.75
C THR A 120 5.26 -17.60 1.40
N ALA A 121 4.13 -17.09 0.89
CA ALA A 121 3.42 -15.97 1.50
C ALA A 121 3.16 -16.19 2.99
N LEU A 122 2.74 -17.41 3.39
CA LEU A 122 2.55 -17.77 4.80
C LEU A 122 3.82 -17.66 5.64
N SER A 123 4.96 -18.11 5.10
CA SER A 123 6.24 -18.04 5.81
C SER A 123 6.69 -16.58 6.03
N VAL A 124 6.47 -15.72 5.03
CA VAL A 124 6.77 -14.28 5.07
C VAL A 124 5.83 -13.61 6.05
N LYS A 125 4.53 -13.86 5.94
CA LYS A 125 3.49 -13.35 6.84
C LYS A 125 3.77 -13.71 8.30
N ARG A 126 4.12 -14.97 8.58
CA ARG A 126 4.55 -15.41 9.92
C ARG A 126 5.75 -14.64 10.44
N HIS A 127 6.77 -14.46 9.59
CA HIS A 127 7.98 -13.74 9.96
C HIS A 127 7.70 -12.27 10.25
N LEU A 128 6.99 -11.58 9.36
CA LEU A 128 6.61 -10.17 9.54
C LEU A 128 5.72 -9.98 10.77
N CYS A 129 4.69 -10.80 10.96
CA CYS A 129 3.86 -10.76 12.17
C CYS A 129 4.70 -10.98 13.44
N LYS A 130 5.73 -11.84 13.40
CA LYS A 130 6.59 -12.10 14.55
C LYS A 130 7.44 -10.87 14.92
N ILE A 131 8.13 -10.27 13.95
CA ILE A 131 9.03 -9.13 14.20
C ILE A 131 8.25 -7.84 14.49
N GLU A 132 7.00 -7.76 14.05
CA GLU A 132 6.12 -6.63 14.31
C GLU A 132 5.24 -6.81 15.56
N GLY A 133 5.29 -7.94 16.27
CA GLY A 133 4.45 -8.15 17.45
C GLY A 133 2.95 -8.30 17.14
N LEU A 134 2.63 -8.82 15.95
CA LEU A 134 1.28 -8.99 15.37
C LEU A 134 0.89 -10.49 15.28
N GLN A 135 1.31 -11.31 16.24
CA GLN A 135 1.05 -12.76 16.22
C GLN A 135 -0.45 -13.11 16.23
N SER A 136 -1.28 -12.31 16.91
CA SER A 136 -2.75 -12.49 16.90
C SER A 136 -3.36 -12.25 15.52
N ALA A 137 -2.71 -11.43 14.70
CA ALA A 137 -3.19 -11.02 13.38
C ALA A 137 -2.95 -12.08 12.31
N LEU A 138 -2.15 -13.12 12.56
CA LEU A 138 -1.64 -14.02 11.52
C LEU A 138 -2.73 -14.64 10.63
N THR A 139 -3.89 -14.97 11.21
CA THR A 139 -5.01 -15.58 10.47
C THR A 139 -5.86 -14.55 9.72
N ARG A 140 -5.91 -13.30 10.19
CA ARG A 140 -6.69 -12.21 9.58
C ARG A 140 -5.86 -11.32 8.67
N SER A 141 -4.54 -11.44 8.70
CA SER A 141 -3.64 -10.64 7.91
C SER A 141 -3.55 -11.14 6.48
N THR A 142 -3.42 -10.19 5.58
CA THR A 142 -3.32 -10.39 4.14
C THR A 142 -1.97 -9.88 3.66
N LEU A 143 -1.28 -10.68 2.83
CA LEU A 143 -0.01 -10.30 2.22
C LEU A 143 -0.24 -9.96 0.75
N LEU A 144 0.28 -8.81 0.32
CA LEU A 144 0.30 -8.38 -1.07
C LEU A 144 1.76 -8.26 -1.52
N GLU A 145 2.04 -8.58 -2.78
CA GLU A 145 3.40 -8.54 -3.32
C GLU A 145 3.96 -7.12 -3.49
N SER A 146 3.06 -6.15 -3.71
CA SER A 146 3.34 -4.75 -4.03
C SER A 146 2.22 -3.83 -3.50
N LEU A 147 2.50 -2.52 -3.44
CA LEU A 147 1.48 -1.49 -3.19
C LEU A 147 0.40 -1.43 -4.29
N SER A 148 0.76 -1.77 -5.51
CA SER A 148 -0.11 -1.75 -6.69
C SER A 148 -0.86 -3.08 -6.89
N SER A 149 -0.71 -4.04 -5.98
CA SER A 149 -1.37 -5.33 -6.09
C SER A 149 -2.86 -5.23 -5.74
N GLU A 150 -3.69 -5.74 -6.63
CA GLU A 150 -5.14 -5.82 -6.43
C GLU A 150 -5.55 -6.99 -5.52
N THR A 151 -4.77 -8.07 -5.55
CA THR A 151 -5.16 -9.34 -4.94
C THR A 151 -4.15 -9.83 -3.92
N ALA A 152 -4.67 -10.36 -2.81
CA ALA A 152 -3.92 -11.12 -1.82
C ALA A 152 -3.13 -12.27 -2.44
N LEU A 153 -1.90 -12.46 -1.99
CA LEU A 153 -1.16 -13.68 -2.30
C LEU A 153 -1.79 -14.87 -1.57
N ALA A 154 -1.99 -15.97 -2.29
CA ALA A 154 -2.32 -17.24 -1.66
C ALA A 154 -1.20 -17.68 -0.72
N GLU A 155 -1.55 -18.23 0.44
CA GLU A 155 -0.61 -18.62 1.51
C GLU A 155 0.49 -19.60 1.03
N SER A 156 0.18 -20.41 0.02
CA SER A 156 1.08 -21.38 -0.62
C SER A 156 1.97 -20.78 -1.71
N SER A 157 1.68 -19.56 -2.20
CA SER A 157 2.44 -18.90 -3.26
C SER A 157 3.88 -18.69 -2.82
N ARG A 158 4.84 -19.12 -3.66
CA ARG A 158 6.27 -18.95 -3.41
C ARG A 158 6.70 -17.54 -3.80
N LEU A 159 7.42 -16.86 -2.91
CA LEU A 159 8.03 -15.57 -3.19
C LEU A 159 9.48 -15.78 -3.60
N ALA A 160 9.80 -15.38 -4.82
CA ALA A 160 11.15 -15.43 -5.35
C ALA A 160 11.94 -14.21 -4.83
N PHE A 161 12.56 -14.37 -3.66
CA PHE A 161 13.50 -13.39 -3.12
C PHE A 161 14.92 -13.51 -3.70
N GLY A 162 15.10 -14.36 -4.72
CA GLY A 162 16.39 -14.64 -5.34
C GLY A 162 16.51 -13.94 -6.68
N GLY A 163 17.63 -13.25 -6.91
CA GLY A 163 17.93 -12.55 -8.16
C GLY A 163 17.72 -11.04 -8.08
N TYR A 164 17.72 -10.39 -9.24
CA TYR A 164 17.50 -8.94 -9.39
C TYR A 164 16.01 -8.57 -9.57
N SER A 165 15.11 -9.53 -9.38
CA SER A 165 13.66 -9.38 -9.56
C SER A 165 12.95 -10.13 -8.45
N GLY A 166 11.86 -9.54 -7.95
CA GLY A 166 11.13 -10.09 -6.82
C GLY A 166 10.39 -9.02 -6.00
N PRO A 167 9.45 -9.46 -5.15
CA PRO A 167 8.66 -8.55 -4.33
C PRO A 167 9.50 -7.92 -3.21
N GLY A 168 9.27 -6.63 -2.95
CA GLY A 168 9.95 -5.88 -1.90
C GLY A 168 11.44 -5.65 -2.13
N LEU A 169 11.89 -5.56 -3.38
CA LEU A 169 13.30 -5.30 -3.71
C LEU A 169 13.75 -3.86 -3.44
N ASN A 170 12.81 -2.92 -3.44
CA ASN A 170 13.09 -1.51 -3.22
C ASN A 170 12.05 -0.86 -2.33
N GLU A 171 12.35 0.35 -1.87
CA GLU A 171 11.56 1.07 -0.88
C GLU A 171 10.25 1.66 -1.43
N ASN A 172 10.21 1.91 -2.73
CA ASN A 172 9.06 2.49 -3.43
C ASN A 172 8.01 1.42 -3.78
N ASP A 173 8.45 0.17 -3.91
CA ASP A 173 7.58 -0.99 -4.14
C ASP A 173 7.83 -2.12 -3.11
N PRO A 174 7.45 -1.87 -1.84
CA PRO A 174 7.63 -2.83 -0.75
C PRO A 174 6.53 -3.90 -0.78
N ILE A 175 6.80 -5.03 -0.12
CA ILE A 175 5.74 -5.99 0.24
C ILE A 175 4.77 -5.33 1.22
N VAL A 176 3.49 -5.59 1.08
CA VAL A 176 2.48 -5.00 1.95
C VAL A 176 1.84 -6.08 2.81
N LEU A 177 1.82 -5.84 4.12
CA LEU A 177 1.06 -6.62 5.08
C LEU A 177 -0.13 -5.79 5.58
N VAL A 178 -1.34 -6.23 5.23
CA VAL A 178 -2.59 -5.63 5.71
C VAL A 178 -3.09 -6.42 6.92
N VAL A 179 -3.40 -5.72 8.01
CA VAL A 179 -3.90 -6.31 9.27
C VAL A 179 -5.21 -5.66 9.72
N GLY A 180 -5.95 -6.34 10.60
CA GLY A 180 -7.14 -5.79 11.24
C GLY A 180 -6.80 -4.60 12.14
N VAL A 181 -7.74 -3.67 12.31
CA VAL A 181 -7.55 -2.46 13.14
C VAL A 181 -7.34 -2.86 14.60
N GLU A 182 -8.16 -3.79 15.09
CA GLU A 182 -8.10 -4.34 16.43
C GLU A 182 -6.78 -5.09 16.72
N ASP A 183 -6.19 -5.70 15.69
CA ASP A 183 -4.91 -6.39 15.80
C ASP A 183 -3.73 -5.40 15.81
N ALA A 184 -3.84 -4.30 15.06
CA ALA A 184 -2.86 -3.21 15.09
C ALA A 184 -2.85 -2.48 16.45
N GLU A 185 -4.01 -2.28 17.07
CA GLU A 185 -4.14 -1.65 18.40
C GLU A 185 -3.59 -2.53 19.52
N LYS A 186 -3.76 -3.85 19.41
CA LYS A 186 -3.24 -4.84 20.37
C LYS A 186 -1.77 -5.20 20.14
N ARG A 187 -1.14 -4.56 19.14
CA ARG A 187 0.25 -4.84 18.77
C ARG A 187 1.17 -4.57 19.96
N LEU A 188 2.04 -5.54 20.25
CA LEU A 188 3.05 -5.37 21.28
C LEU A 188 4.04 -4.28 20.85
N ALA A 189 4.29 -3.32 21.73
CA ALA A 189 5.28 -2.27 21.50
C ALA A 189 6.67 -2.88 21.38
N SER A 190 7.47 -2.34 20.45
CA SER A 190 8.89 -2.68 20.37
C SER A 190 9.62 -2.21 21.64
N THR A 191 10.39 -3.10 22.26
CA THR A 191 11.34 -2.76 23.32
C THR A 191 12.71 -2.36 22.77
N ALA A 192 12.91 -2.40 21.44
CA ALA A 192 14.15 -1.96 20.83
C ALA A 192 14.30 -0.44 21.04
N GLN A 193 15.36 -0.04 21.75
CA GLN A 193 15.70 1.36 21.90
C GLN A 193 15.83 1.99 20.52
N SER A 194 15.25 3.18 20.36
CA SER A 194 15.46 4.05 19.21
C SER A 194 16.95 4.42 19.15
N GLU A 195 17.78 3.55 18.60
CA GLU A 195 19.06 3.96 18.04
C GLU A 195 18.79 5.09 17.05
N ARG A 196 19.77 5.98 16.90
CA ARG A 196 19.67 7.18 16.06
C ARG A 196 19.54 6.75 14.59
N LEU A 197 18.33 6.42 14.16
CA LEU A 197 18.02 5.96 12.81
C LEU A 197 18.44 7.03 11.80
N PRO A 198 18.93 6.63 10.61
CA PRO A 198 19.22 7.57 9.56
C PRO A 198 17.94 8.27 9.10
N GLU A 199 18.08 9.46 8.54
CA GLU A 199 17.03 10.11 7.77
C GLU A 199 17.13 9.63 6.32
N ALA A 200 16.01 9.21 5.73
CA ALA A 200 15.95 8.91 4.31
C ALA A 200 15.97 10.20 3.50
N VAL A 201 16.63 10.16 2.35
CA VAL A 201 16.35 11.09 1.25
C VAL A 201 15.05 10.62 0.62
N LEU A 202 13.93 11.15 1.10
CA LEU A 202 12.62 10.77 0.61
C LEU A 202 12.38 11.35 -0.79
N PRO A 203 11.84 10.57 -1.73
CA PRO A 203 11.36 11.12 -2.99
C PRO A 203 10.27 12.16 -2.71
N LYS A 204 10.07 13.09 -3.65
CA LYS A 204 9.01 14.10 -3.55
C LYS A 204 7.69 13.36 -3.27
N PRO A 205 6.95 13.74 -2.21
CA PRO A 205 5.67 13.12 -1.91
C PRO A 205 4.73 13.21 -3.12
N ARG A 206 3.97 12.15 -3.34
CA ARG A 206 2.94 12.10 -4.37
C ARG A 206 1.60 12.24 -3.68
N TYR A 207 0.81 13.20 -4.15
CA TYR A 207 -0.47 13.54 -3.55
C TYR A 207 -1.63 13.19 -4.48
N VAL A 208 -2.80 12.94 -3.89
CA VAL A 208 -4.09 13.03 -4.58
C VAL A 208 -4.75 14.32 -4.10
N TYR A 209 -5.03 15.21 -5.04
CA TYR A 209 -5.75 16.47 -4.85
C TYR A 209 -7.25 16.24 -5.02
N TYR A 210 -8.04 16.82 -4.13
CA TYR A 210 -9.49 16.69 -4.15
C TYR A 210 -10.19 17.96 -3.70
N ARG A 211 -11.40 18.19 -4.20
CA ARG A 211 -12.31 19.25 -3.73
C ARG A 211 -13.50 18.64 -3.01
N LEU A 212 -13.90 19.26 -1.91
CA LEU A 212 -15.06 18.83 -1.13
C LEU A 212 -16.29 19.67 -1.46
N TYR A 213 -17.43 19.01 -1.59
CA TYR A 213 -18.73 19.64 -1.75
C TYR A 213 -19.77 18.96 -0.86
N ASP A 214 -20.84 19.66 -0.52
CA ASP A 214 -22.09 19.11 -0.02
C ASP A 214 -23.30 19.71 -0.74
N GLU A 215 -24.50 19.50 -0.19
CA GLU A 215 -25.75 20.01 -0.75
C GLU A 215 -25.80 21.55 -0.79
N ASP A 216 -25.03 22.24 0.06
CA ASP A 216 -24.99 23.70 0.18
C ASP A 216 -23.85 24.32 -0.65
N GLY A 217 -22.90 23.51 -1.14
CA GLY A 217 -21.83 23.94 -2.04
C GLY A 217 -20.45 23.47 -1.59
N ALA A 218 -19.43 24.29 -1.82
CA ALA A 218 -18.05 23.94 -1.50
C ALA A 218 -17.82 23.86 0.02
N LEU A 219 -17.14 22.80 0.46
CA LEU A 219 -16.78 22.56 1.85
C LEU A 219 -15.29 22.84 2.07
N ALA A 220 -14.95 23.45 3.20
CA ALA A 220 -13.56 23.61 3.60
C ALA A 220 -12.92 22.26 3.98
N SER A 221 -11.79 21.94 3.37
CA SER A 221 -10.97 20.78 3.68
C SER A 221 -10.08 21.06 4.89
N LYS A 222 -10.04 20.12 5.84
CA LYS A 222 -9.08 20.13 6.95
C LYS A 222 -7.66 19.84 6.48
N MET A 223 -7.54 19.27 5.29
CA MET A 223 -6.29 18.98 4.61
C MET A 223 -5.96 20.02 3.53
N SER A 224 -6.55 21.22 3.62
CA SER A 224 -6.19 22.32 2.73
C SER A 224 -4.73 22.69 2.90
N PHE A 225 -4.10 23.04 1.78
CA PHE A 225 -2.71 23.48 1.75
C PHE A 225 -2.56 24.88 1.13
N ASP A 226 -3.62 25.37 0.49
CA ASP A 226 -3.74 26.71 -0.03
C ASP A 226 -4.65 27.54 0.89
N ALA A 227 -4.19 28.74 1.25
CA ALA A 227 -4.94 29.67 2.07
C ALA A 227 -6.04 30.40 1.27
N GLU A 228 -5.85 30.54 -0.04
CA GLU A 228 -6.80 31.19 -0.93
C GLU A 228 -7.91 30.22 -1.39
N ASP A 229 -7.64 28.91 -1.32
CA ASP A 229 -8.61 27.86 -1.64
C ASP A 229 -8.78 26.85 -0.51
N SER A 230 -9.65 27.20 0.44
CA SER A 230 -9.96 26.33 1.58
C SER A 230 -10.65 25.02 1.20
N SER A 231 -11.20 24.89 0.00
CA SER A 231 -11.94 23.69 -0.42
C SER A 231 -11.05 22.60 -1.04
N LEU A 232 -9.85 23.00 -1.47
CA LEU A 232 -8.88 22.12 -2.12
C LEU A 232 -8.00 21.42 -1.08
N GLY A 233 -8.24 20.14 -0.90
CA GLY A 233 -7.48 19.25 -0.02
C GLY A 233 -6.47 18.40 -0.77
N ARG A 234 -5.52 17.83 -0.02
CA ARG A 234 -4.62 16.77 -0.56
C ARG A 234 -4.30 15.68 0.45
N ILE A 235 -4.12 14.45 -0.04
CA ILE A 235 -3.65 13.30 0.76
C ILE A 235 -2.45 12.62 0.12
N ASP A 236 -1.54 12.09 0.93
CA ASP A 236 -0.41 11.30 0.43
C ASP A 236 -0.90 9.98 -0.17
N THR A 237 -0.43 9.63 -1.37
CA THR A 237 -0.74 8.36 -2.03
C THR A 237 -0.43 7.13 -1.16
N HIS A 238 0.63 7.16 -0.36
CA HIS A 238 0.97 6.08 0.57
C HIS A 238 0.03 5.98 1.77
N SER A 239 -0.77 7.01 2.04
CA SER A 239 -1.79 6.96 3.09
C SER A 239 -3.00 6.11 2.71
N ILE A 240 -3.21 5.88 1.41
CA ILE A 240 -4.29 5.05 0.88
C ILE A 240 -3.94 3.58 1.07
N ALA A 241 -4.81 2.85 1.77
CA ALA A 241 -4.61 1.45 2.06
C ALA A 241 -4.72 0.57 0.80
N PRO A 242 -3.79 -0.37 0.58
CA PRO A 242 -3.96 -1.41 -0.43
C PRO A 242 -5.11 -2.38 -0.09
N PRO A 243 -5.82 -2.93 -1.09
CA PRO A 243 -5.70 -2.61 -2.52
C PRO A 243 -6.13 -1.16 -2.79
N GLN A 244 -5.36 -0.47 -3.64
CA GLN A 244 -5.53 0.96 -3.91
C GLN A 244 -6.73 1.15 -4.84
N THR A 245 -7.94 1.13 -4.28
CA THR A 245 -9.20 1.30 -5.02
C THR A 245 -9.80 2.69 -4.76
N VAL A 246 -10.79 3.07 -5.58
CA VAL A 246 -11.61 4.27 -5.34
C VAL A 246 -12.25 4.23 -3.96
N SER A 247 -12.72 3.07 -3.50
CA SER A 247 -13.27 2.94 -2.15
C SER A 247 -12.21 3.20 -1.07
N SER A 248 -10.99 2.66 -1.22
CA SER A 248 -9.89 2.91 -0.28
C SER A 248 -9.50 4.38 -0.22
N MET A 249 -9.46 5.05 -1.38
CA MET A 249 -9.20 6.49 -1.50
C MET A 249 -10.30 7.33 -0.86
N ARG A 250 -11.57 7.02 -1.14
CA ARG A 250 -12.73 7.65 -0.49
C ARG A 250 -12.66 7.50 1.02
N SER A 251 -12.45 6.29 1.52
CA SER A 251 -12.34 6.03 2.97
C SER A 251 -11.18 6.81 3.58
N GLN A 252 -10.07 7.00 2.85
CA GLN A 252 -8.94 7.82 3.28
C GLN A 252 -9.34 9.29 3.40
N ILE A 253 -9.97 9.87 2.37
CA ILE A 253 -10.46 11.26 2.34
C ILE A 253 -11.43 11.50 3.51
N MET A 254 -12.46 10.67 3.63
CA MET A 254 -13.46 10.80 4.69
C MET A 254 -12.84 10.74 6.09
N ARG A 255 -11.82 9.90 6.28
CA ARG A 255 -11.14 9.79 7.56
C ARG A 255 -10.32 11.03 7.91
N VAL A 256 -9.50 11.53 6.98
CA VAL A 256 -8.66 12.71 7.26
C VAL A 256 -9.51 13.97 7.44
N GLU A 257 -10.66 14.04 6.78
CA GLU A 257 -11.65 15.09 6.97
C GLU A 257 -12.50 14.91 8.24
N GLY A 258 -12.43 13.75 8.90
CA GLY A 258 -13.18 13.46 10.12
C GLY A 258 -14.69 13.32 9.90
N PHE A 259 -15.10 12.85 8.73
CA PHE A 259 -16.49 12.57 8.41
C PHE A 259 -16.89 11.16 8.85
N VAL A 260 -17.43 11.03 10.07
CA VAL A 260 -17.74 9.73 10.70
C VAL A 260 -19.11 9.17 10.30
N ASN A 261 -20.07 10.03 9.93
CA ASN A 261 -21.46 9.65 9.59
C ASN A 261 -21.92 10.26 8.25
N ARG A 262 -21.00 10.43 7.31
CA ARG A 262 -21.32 10.93 5.97
C ARG A 262 -20.88 9.89 4.95
N THR A 263 -21.59 9.86 3.85
CA THR A 263 -21.13 9.14 2.66
C THR A 263 -20.55 10.16 1.68
N ALA A 264 -19.66 9.70 0.81
CA ALA A 264 -19.15 10.52 -0.27
C ALA A 264 -19.19 9.77 -1.59
N GLN A 265 -19.49 10.49 -2.65
CA GLN A 265 -19.30 10.07 -4.02
C GLN A 265 -18.06 10.75 -4.58
N LEU A 266 -17.23 9.98 -5.28
CA LEU A 266 -16.03 10.52 -5.93
C LEU A 266 -16.27 10.63 -7.42
N PHE A 267 -15.93 11.78 -7.99
CA PHE A 267 -15.98 12.07 -9.42
C PHE A 267 -14.58 12.39 -9.90
N GLN A 268 -14.27 12.00 -11.14
CA GLN A 268 -12.94 12.16 -11.71
C GLN A 268 -12.60 13.63 -12.02
N ASP A 269 -13.63 14.44 -12.27
CA ASP A 269 -13.53 15.83 -12.72
C ASP A 269 -14.27 16.78 -11.77
N MET A 270 -14.12 18.09 -12.00
CA MET A 270 -14.75 19.15 -11.19
C MET A 270 -16.23 19.34 -11.53
N GLU A 271 -16.62 18.95 -12.74
CA GLU A 271 -17.97 19.07 -13.26
C GLU A 271 -18.93 18.02 -12.66
N GLY A 272 -18.39 16.94 -12.10
CA GLY A 272 -19.16 15.85 -11.50
C GLY A 272 -19.79 14.92 -12.54
N GLU A 273 -19.28 14.91 -13.78
CA GLU A 273 -19.88 14.16 -14.88
C GLU A 273 -19.47 12.68 -14.84
N VAL A 274 -18.23 12.40 -14.41
CA VAL A 274 -17.67 11.05 -14.39
C VAL A 274 -17.60 10.50 -12.96
N LEU A 275 -18.64 9.78 -12.55
CA LEU A 275 -18.67 9.05 -11.28
C LEU A 275 -17.65 7.90 -11.28
N MET A 276 -16.79 7.87 -10.25
CA MET A 276 -15.80 6.82 -10.07
C MET A 276 -16.42 5.56 -9.42
N ASN A 277 -16.13 4.40 -9.97
CA ASN A 277 -16.58 3.12 -9.41
C ASN A 277 -15.69 2.69 -8.24
N ASP A 278 -16.31 2.44 -7.08
CA ASP A 278 -15.66 2.02 -5.84
C ASP A 278 -14.67 0.84 -5.98
N LYS A 279 -14.94 -0.09 -6.90
CA LYS A 279 -14.12 -1.29 -7.14
C LYS A 279 -12.97 -1.06 -8.11
N THR A 280 -12.94 0.08 -8.79
CA THR A 280 -11.88 0.40 -9.76
C THR A 280 -10.56 0.57 -9.03
N HIS A 281 -9.53 -0.14 -9.51
CA HIS A 281 -8.17 0.01 -9.04
C HIS A 281 -7.56 1.32 -9.56
N ILE A 282 -6.78 1.98 -8.71
CA ILE A 282 -6.09 3.22 -8.98
C ILE A 282 -4.59 2.97 -8.87
N SER A 283 -3.92 3.06 -10.01
CA SER A 283 -2.46 2.92 -10.08
C SER A 283 -1.78 4.22 -9.62
N LEU A 284 -1.72 4.47 -8.30
CA LEU A 284 -1.10 5.68 -7.73
C LEU A 284 0.43 5.76 -7.96
N GLN A 285 1.03 4.66 -8.40
CA GLN A 285 2.43 4.62 -8.86
C GLN A 285 2.61 5.07 -10.31
N ALA A 286 1.54 5.19 -11.12
CA ALA A 286 1.61 5.67 -12.49
C ALA A 286 2.09 7.12 -12.58
N GLN A 287 2.48 7.57 -13.76
CA GLN A 287 2.87 8.97 -13.98
C GLN A 287 1.67 9.92 -13.87
N VAL A 288 0.50 9.46 -14.35
CA VAL A 288 -0.77 10.18 -14.35
C VAL A 288 -1.80 9.29 -13.66
N TYR A 289 -2.55 9.86 -12.73
CA TYR A 289 -3.64 9.21 -12.01
C TYR A 289 -4.70 10.27 -11.63
N PRO A 290 -5.93 9.87 -11.26
CA PRO A 290 -6.98 10.82 -10.87
C PRO A 290 -6.53 11.72 -9.72
N GLY A 291 -6.65 13.04 -9.89
CA GLY A 291 -6.23 14.02 -8.89
C GLY A 291 -4.71 14.10 -8.69
N HIS A 292 -3.89 13.74 -9.69
CA HIS A 292 -2.43 13.88 -9.58
C HIS A 292 -1.93 15.34 -9.63
N ASP A 293 -2.77 16.26 -10.13
CA ASP A 293 -2.50 17.67 -10.30
C ASP A 293 -3.50 18.51 -9.50
N GLU A 294 -3.08 19.68 -9.03
CA GLU A 294 -3.91 20.57 -8.22
C GLU A 294 -4.93 21.37 -9.04
N ASP A 295 -4.66 21.57 -10.33
CA ASP A 295 -5.57 22.20 -11.29
C ASP A 295 -6.64 21.21 -11.78
N GLU A 296 -6.38 19.90 -11.66
CA GLU A 296 -7.30 18.81 -12.03
C GLU A 296 -7.60 17.89 -10.82
N PRO A 297 -8.19 18.42 -9.73
CA PRO A 297 -8.51 17.63 -8.55
C PRO A 297 -9.72 16.73 -8.81
N ILE A 298 -9.81 15.61 -8.09
CA ILE A 298 -11.05 14.83 -8.05
C ILE A 298 -12.10 15.55 -7.21
N THR A 299 -13.38 15.31 -7.48
CA THR A 299 -14.47 15.89 -6.70
C THR A 299 -15.04 14.88 -5.72
N ALA A 300 -15.19 15.28 -4.46
CA ALA A 300 -15.78 14.49 -3.41
C ALA A 300 -17.04 15.18 -2.88
N VAL A 301 -18.21 14.64 -3.27
CA VAL A 301 -19.52 15.16 -2.84
C VAL A 301 -19.98 14.39 -1.61
N CYS A 302 -20.00 15.07 -0.47
CA CYS A 302 -20.42 14.54 0.81
C CYS A 302 -21.92 14.74 1.03
N SER A 303 -22.60 13.69 1.49
CA SER A 303 -23.99 13.76 1.91
C SER A 303 -24.16 13.20 3.32
N GLN A 304 -25.12 13.74 4.07
CA GLN A 304 -25.51 13.14 5.34
C GLN A 304 -26.28 11.85 5.07
N GLU A 305 -25.92 10.80 5.79
CA GLU A 305 -26.73 9.60 5.78
C GLU A 305 -28.06 9.95 6.48
N LYS A 306 -29.13 10.13 5.70
CA LYS A 306 -30.47 10.28 6.27
C LYS A 306 -30.73 9.01 7.09
N ALA A 307 -31.01 9.17 8.38
CA ALA A 307 -31.39 8.07 9.27
C ALA A 307 -32.65 7.38 8.71
N GLY A 308 -32.45 6.41 7.82
CA GLY A 308 -33.49 5.66 7.15
C GLY A 308 -33.88 4.46 7.98
N VAL A 309 -35.19 4.32 8.17
CA VAL A 309 -35.92 3.19 8.75
C VAL A 309 -35.24 1.83 8.45
N PRO A 310 -35.08 0.95 9.45
CA PRO A 310 -34.34 -0.31 9.28
C PRO A 310 -35.05 -1.21 8.25
N GLN A 311 -34.36 -1.53 7.16
CA GLN A 311 -34.67 -2.71 6.37
C GLN A 311 -34.04 -3.94 7.03
N PRO A 312 -34.76 -5.09 7.06
CA PRO A 312 -34.26 -6.29 7.71
C PRO A 312 -33.41 -7.08 6.72
N GLU A 313 -32.10 -7.04 6.88
CA GLU A 313 -31.25 -8.10 6.35
C GLU A 313 -30.38 -8.71 7.46
N ASN A 314 -30.61 -10.00 7.62
CA ASN A 314 -30.03 -10.86 8.64
C ASN A 314 -28.51 -10.93 8.48
N GLY A 315 -27.79 -10.37 9.44
CA GLY A 315 -26.37 -10.59 9.60
C GLY A 315 -25.95 -10.21 11.01
N VAL A 316 -25.62 -11.21 11.83
CA VAL A 316 -25.08 -11.02 13.18
C VAL A 316 -23.77 -10.24 13.06
N LEU A 317 -23.83 -8.93 13.26
CA LEU A 317 -22.70 -8.05 13.41
C LEU A 317 -22.76 -7.43 14.79
N VAL A 318 -21.69 -7.65 15.56
CA VAL A 318 -21.37 -6.86 16.75
C VAL A 318 -21.27 -5.41 16.28
N GLY A 319 -22.29 -4.62 16.62
CA GLY A 319 -22.47 -3.27 16.12
C GLY A 319 -21.41 -2.27 16.62
N PRO A 320 -21.36 -1.08 16.02
CA PRO A 320 -20.58 0.05 16.52
C PRO A 320 -21.04 0.37 17.94
N VAL A 321 -20.12 0.72 18.84
CA VAL A 321 -20.47 1.20 20.18
C VAL A 321 -21.38 2.40 20.02
N ASP A 322 -22.66 2.19 20.32
CA ASP A 322 -23.72 3.16 20.21
C ASP A 322 -23.42 4.32 21.17
N THR A 323 -22.91 5.42 20.64
CA THR A 323 -22.58 6.63 21.43
C THR A 323 -23.83 7.26 22.03
N SER A 324 -25.04 6.85 21.62
CA SER A 324 -26.29 7.24 22.29
C SER A 324 -26.42 6.70 23.72
N LEU A 325 -25.62 5.70 24.09
CA LEU A 325 -25.58 5.13 25.46
C LEU A 325 -24.58 5.85 26.38
N LEU A 326 -23.76 6.77 25.87
CA LEU A 326 -22.78 7.49 26.69
C LEU A 326 -23.47 8.56 27.54
N ARG A 327 -23.63 8.25 28.82
CA ARG A 327 -24.13 9.18 29.83
C ARG A 327 -22.96 9.97 30.42
N GLN A 328 -23.07 11.29 30.37
CA GLN A 328 -22.13 12.19 31.01
C GLN A 328 -22.35 12.20 32.52
N ILE A 329 -21.27 12.06 33.29
CA ILE A 329 -21.26 12.20 34.76
C ILE A 329 -20.15 13.16 35.18
N THR A 330 -20.33 13.79 36.35
CA THR A 330 -19.38 14.75 36.91
C THR A 330 -18.88 14.27 38.27
N GLY A 331 -17.57 14.20 38.45
CA GLY A 331 -16.93 13.76 39.70
C GLY A 331 -17.30 14.64 40.89
N GLY A 332 -17.95 14.05 41.92
CA GLY A 332 -18.34 14.77 43.13
C GLY A 332 -17.22 15.00 44.16
N ALA A 333 -16.05 14.37 43.95
CA ALA A 333 -14.85 14.50 44.78
C ALA A 333 -13.62 14.14 43.93
N THR A 334 -12.41 14.39 44.45
CA THR A 334 -11.18 13.83 43.88
C THR A 334 -10.99 12.42 44.41
N TRP A 335 -10.74 11.46 43.52
CA TRP A 335 -10.54 10.05 43.83
C TRP A 335 -9.27 9.52 43.16
N ASN A 336 -8.45 8.80 43.93
CA ASN A 336 -7.22 8.18 43.45
C ASN A 336 -7.14 6.74 43.98
N PRO A 337 -7.48 5.72 43.17
CA PRO A 337 -7.56 4.34 43.61
C PRO A 337 -6.17 3.74 43.94
N ASP A 338 -6.13 2.82 44.89
CA ASP A 338 -4.92 2.06 45.20
C ASP A 338 -4.62 1.08 44.05
N LYS A 339 -3.44 1.23 43.43
CA LYS A 339 -3.04 0.46 42.25
C LYS A 339 -2.99 -1.05 42.47
N ASN A 340 -2.79 -1.51 43.70
CA ASN A 340 -2.68 -2.94 44.03
C ASN A 340 -4.04 -3.58 44.35
N LEU A 341 -4.99 -2.79 44.87
CA LEU A 341 -6.31 -3.29 45.30
C LEU A 341 -7.43 -2.97 44.28
N GLN A 342 -7.22 -1.96 43.44
CA GLN A 342 -8.22 -1.40 42.53
C GLN A 342 -7.57 -1.06 41.18
N ALA A 343 -6.80 -2.00 40.63
CA ALA A 343 -6.08 -1.82 39.37
C ALA A 343 -6.98 -1.43 38.18
N ASP A 344 -8.25 -1.84 38.23
CA ASP A 344 -9.26 -1.58 37.19
C ASP A 344 -9.96 -0.21 37.33
N TRP A 345 -9.66 0.56 38.38
CA TRP A 345 -10.29 1.85 38.62
C TRP A 345 -9.41 3.00 38.11
N LEU A 346 -10.03 3.94 37.39
CA LEU A 346 -9.35 5.15 36.92
C LEU A 346 -9.42 6.26 37.99
N PRO A 347 -8.33 7.03 38.22
CA PRO A 347 -8.38 8.23 39.05
C PRO A 347 -9.20 9.32 38.36
N PHE A 348 -9.87 10.17 39.16
CA PHE A 348 -10.58 11.35 38.64
C PHE A 348 -10.55 12.51 39.65
N LYS A 349 -10.72 13.74 39.17
CA LYS A 349 -10.71 14.97 39.95
C LYS A 349 -12.12 15.48 40.25
N TYR A 350 -12.22 16.32 41.29
CA TYR A 350 -13.44 17.07 41.55
C TYR A 350 -13.87 17.88 40.32
N ARG A 351 -15.13 17.74 39.92
CA ARG A 351 -15.75 18.34 38.72
C ARG A 351 -15.19 17.86 37.37
N GLU A 352 -14.40 16.81 37.34
CA GLU A 352 -14.02 16.18 36.07
C GLU A 352 -15.25 15.54 35.40
N ILE A 353 -15.38 15.76 34.10
CA ILE A 353 -16.45 15.21 33.28
C ILE A 353 -15.98 13.87 32.73
N MET A 354 -16.76 12.82 32.97
CA MET A 354 -16.50 11.46 32.48
C MET A 354 -17.71 10.95 31.69
N TYR A 355 -17.47 10.02 30.77
CA TYR A 355 -18.50 9.36 29.98
C TYR A 355 -18.57 7.89 30.40
N THR A 356 -19.78 7.38 30.64
CA THR A 356 -20.05 5.99 31.03
C THR A 356 -21.17 5.43 30.16
N ASP A 357 -21.17 4.12 29.94
CA ASP A 357 -22.26 3.35 29.32
C ASP A 357 -23.54 3.27 30.19
N GLY A 358 -23.54 3.86 31.38
CA GLY A 358 -24.68 3.85 32.30
C GLY A 358 -24.87 2.53 33.07
N VAL A 359 -23.98 1.56 32.91
CA VAL A 359 -24.05 0.26 33.62
C VAL A 359 -23.62 0.45 35.07
N LYS A 360 -24.53 0.18 36.00
CA LYS A 360 -24.24 0.24 37.43
C LYS A 360 -23.55 -1.04 37.88
N THR A 361 -22.27 -0.96 38.20
CA THR A 361 -21.54 -2.05 38.86
C THR A 361 -21.55 -1.84 40.37
N THR A 362 -21.58 -2.94 41.13
CA THR A 362 -21.43 -2.92 42.59
C THR A 362 -20.04 -3.42 42.95
N GLY A 363 -19.23 -2.57 43.59
CA GLY A 363 -17.89 -2.90 44.05
C GLY A 363 -17.64 -2.33 45.45
N TYR A 364 -16.68 -2.91 46.17
CA TYR A 364 -16.25 -2.42 47.48
C TYR A 364 -15.16 -1.37 47.30
N ILE A 365 -15.46 -0.12 47.66
CA ILE A 365 -14.48 0.96 47.68
C ILE A 365 -13.85 1.01 49.08
N LYS A 366 -12.54 0.76 49.16
CA LYS A 366 -11.76 0.90 50.39
C LYS A 366 -11.07 2.28 50.40
N GLY A 367 -11.56 3.20 51.24
CA GLY A 367 -10.95 4.53 51.42
C GLY A 367 -11.93 5.49 52.09
N ARG A 368 -11.43 6.43 52.92
CA ARG A 368 -12.26 7.53 53.42
C ARG A 368 -12.29 8.64 52.36
N PRO A 369 -13.46 9.14 51.95
CA PRO A 369 -13.51 10.39 51.21
C PRO A 369 -12.88 11.50 52.09
N PRO A 370 -12.05 12.39 51.52
CA PRO A 370 -11.50 13.50 52.29
C PRO A 370 -12.66 14.33 52.87
N CYS A 371 -12.59 14.62 54.17
CA CYS A 371 -13.57 15.46 54.84
C CYS A 371 -13.67 16.79 54.09
N LYS A 372 -14.90 17.28 53.90
CA LYS A 372 -15.13 18.64 53.42
C LYS A 372 -14.64 19.58 54.51
N ASP A 373 -13.52 20.26 54.29
CA ASP A 373 -13.21 21.47 55.03
C ASP A 373 -14.25 22.52 54.61
N HIS A 374 -15.09 22.91 55.57
CA HIS A 374 -16.19 23.85 55.39
C HIS A 374 -15.74 25.30 55.45
#